data_AF-A0A183LSQ5-F1
#
_entry.id   AF-A0A183LSQ5-F1
#
_cell.length_a   1.000
_cell.length_b   1.000
_cell.length_c   1.000
_cell.angle_alpha   90.00
_cell.angle_beta   90.00
_cell.angle_gamma   90.00
#
_symmetry.space_group_name_H-M   'P 1'
#
loop_
_entity.id
_entity.type
_entity.pdbx_description
1 polymer ?
#
loop_
_entity_poly.entity_id
_entity_poly.type
_entity_poly.pdbx_seq_one_letter_code
_entity_poly.pdbx_strand_id
1 'polypeptide(L)'
;MQTEVPDAWGLDALFFTESRLLQRDVTILLESVFNQTFVGSILHPNGNIAELLLRHGLAHCIDWNLNLVSVPGAAEAYKIAERLAKEKRLRVFENYQPTQTTEVHADSLQTVVPGKIFSGIVSARPTLFVILFVYLFGHILVKICEVGNGDNVSIKCSDGVHKFFLSSIRAPRPQTSSKEDDSSVQRGRIRPLYDIPYVFEAREVLRQFVGKQDYGPKVNFKRQKVHIGGFAGLPAYSRFLITRYNDLIRESKSLRPEFLPVELCNLEYKSDRGACIVPHYDDSWLWGDRLVTVNLSGATYLTFTLPTTDVVDGINHEFKRVQSYVPNICRGSFCVRVLLDRRSLVVVSGPARYIWQHEIRRSDIPIRRIAMTFRELSSTFSPESGNMTDEQKFGKKLLEIASTYPHM
;
A
#
# COMPACT_ATOMS: atom_id res chain seq x y z
N MET A 1 -3.98 9.16 38.43
CA MET A 1 -3.76 8.76 37.02
C MET A 1 -3.78 10.04 36.21
N GLN A 2 -2.64 10.44 35.61
CA GLN A 2 -2.60 11.59 34.70
C GLN A 2 -3.44 11.25 33.46
N THR A 3 -4.49 12.02 33.22
CA THR A 3 -5.26 11.99 31.99
C THR A 3 -4.35 12.40 30.83
N GLU A 4 -4.04 11.47 29.92
CA GLU A 4 -3.26 11.77 28.72
C GLU A 4 -4.04 12.80 27.88
N VAL A 5 -3.54 14.04 27.87
CA VAL A 5 -4.06 15.10 27.02
C VAL A 5 -3.79 14.69 25.57
N PRO A 6 -4.80 14.65 24.70
CA PRO A 6 -4.64 14.36 23.27
C PRO A 6 -3.61 15.29 22.64
N ASP A 7 -2.63 14.73 21.93
CA ASP A 7 -1.56 15.52 21.36
C ASP A 7 -2.01 16.13 20.03
N ALA A 8 -1.85 17.44 19.89
CA ALA A 8 -2.18 18.13 18.64
C ALA A 8 -1.36 17.49 17.50
N TRP A 9 -1.96 17.31 16.32
CA TRP A 9 -1.33 16.70 15.13
C TRP A 9 -1.20 15.18 15.11
N GLY A 10 -1.72 14.44 16.10
CA GLY A 10 -1.63 12.97 16.11
C GLY A 10 -2.32 12.29 14.93
N LEU A 11 -3.47 12.81 14.48
CA LEU A 11 -4.16 12.31 13.28
C LEU A 11 -3.39 12.65 12.00
N ASP A 12 -2.76 13.82 11.94
CA ASP A 12 -1.93 14.21 10.81
C ASP A 12 -0.69 13.35 10.67
N ALA A 13 -0.02 13.01 11.78
CA ALA A 13 1.16 12.15 11.78
C ALA A 13 0.80 10.73 11.32
N LEU A 14 -0.33 10.19 11.83
CA LEU A 14 -0.88 8.93 11.37
C LEU A 14 -1.17 8.96 9.87
N PHE A 15 -1.93 9.95 9.40
CA PHE A 15 -2.25 10.10 7.99
C PHE A 15 -0.99 10.24 7.13
N PHE A 16 0.00 11.02 7.58
CA PHE A 16 1.25 11.25 6.85
C PHE A 16 2.01 9.94 6.60
N THR A 17 2.09 9.09 7.62
CA THR A 17 2.76 7.78 7.53
C THR A 17 1.93 6.77 6.75
N GLU A 18 0.64 6.65 7.05
CA GLU A 18 -0.27 5.72 6.37
C GLU A 18 -0.31 5.98 4.87
N SER A 19 -0.48 7.23 4.49
CA SER A 19 -0.60 7.64 3.10
C SER A 19 0.69 7.43 2.28
N ARG A 20 1.85 7.27 2.96
CA ARG A 20 3.17 7.01 2.37
C ARG A 20 3.63 5.56 2.46
N LEU A 21 3.15 4.78 3.41
CA LEU A 21 3.67 3.43 3.66
C LEU A 21 2.63 2.32 3.52
N LEU A 22 1.35 2.60 3.75
CA LEU A 22 0.30 1.57 3.72
C LEU A 22 0.29 0.84 2.38
N GLN A 23 0.30 -0.51 2.44
CA GLN A 23 0.32 -1.40 1.28
C GLN A 23 1.50 -1.21 0.31
N ARG A 24 2.59 -0.57 0.75
CA ARG A 24 3.83 -0.44 -0.02
C ARG A 24 4.93 -1.33 0.54
N ASP A 25 5.86 -1.69 -0.35
CA ASP A 25 7.07 -2.42 0.02
C ASP A 25 8.08 -1.46 0.65
N VAL A 26 8.58 -1.83 1.82
CA VAL A 26 9.58 -1.07 2.55
C VAL A 26 10.69 -2.01 3.02
N THR A 27 11.87 -1.44 3.19
CA THR A 27 13.00 -2.10 3.86
C THR A 27 12.97 -1.71 5.32
N ILE A 28 12.94 -2.70 6.21
CA ILE A 28 13.07 -2.48 7.65
C ILE A 28 14.45 -2.93 8.11
N LEU A 29 15.14 -2.03 8.81
CA LEU A 29 16.38 -2.31 9.52
C LEU A 29 16.02 -2.46 11.01
N LEU A 30 16.16 -3.66 11.54
CA LEU A 30 15.88 -3.94 12.94
C LEU A 30 17.08 -3.54 13.80
N GLU A 31 16.86 -2.63 14.74
CA GLU A 31 17.93 -2.03 15.56
C GLU A 31 17.86 -2.48 17.01
N SER A 32 16.66 -2.74 17.53
CA SER A 32 16.48 -3.26 18.88
C SER A 32 15.17 -4.05 19.03
N VAL A 33 15.16 -4.95 20.00
CA VAL A 33 13.96 -5.69 20.43
C VAL A 33 13.85 -5.56 21.94
N PHE A 34 12.75 -5.01 22.43
CA PHE A 34 12.49 -4.87 23.87
C PHE A 34 11.05 -5.27 24.19
N ASN A 35 10.83 -6.21 25.12
CA ASN A 35 9.50 -6.68 25.52
C ASN A 35 8.56 -7.00 24.33
N GLN A 36 9.04 -7.79 23.37
CA GLN A 36 8.33 -8.15 22.11
C GLN A 36 7.99 -6.95 21.19
N THR A 37 8.53 -5.78 21.47
CA THR A 37 8.44 -4.59 20.63
C THR A 37 9.70 -4.46 19.79
N PHE A 38 9.52 -4.36 18.47
CA PHE A 38 10.61 -4.18 17.52
C PHE A 38 10.82 -2.69 17.25
N VAL A 39 12.07 -2.23 17.31
CA VAL A 39 12.47 -0.84 17.01
C VAL A 39 13.43 -0.86 15.85
N GLY A 40 13.22 0.02 14.86
CA GLY A 40 14.05 0.04 13.68
C GLY A 40 13.76 1.15 12.70
N SER A 41 14.63 1.29 11.71
CA SER A 41 14.47 2.25 10.63
C SER A 41 13.59 1.67 9.51
N ILE A 42 12.61 2.44 9.03
CA ILE A 42 11.74 2.05 7.90
C ILE A 42 12.09 2.90 6.70
N LEU A 43 12.61 2.24 5.67
CA LEU A 43 13.08 2.85 4.44
C LEU A 43 12.14 2.50 3.30
N HIS A 44 11.52 3.53 2.73
CA HIS A 44 10.82 3.43 1.45
C HIS A 44 11.81 3.81 0.33
N PRO A 45 11.67 3.32 -0.91
CA PRO A 45 12.50 3.77 -2.04
C PRO A 45 12.56 5.30 -2.22
N ASN A 46 11.54 6.02 -1.75
CA ASN A 46 11.45 7.48 -1.81
C ASN A 46 11.98 8.18 -0.54
N GLY A 47 12.61 7.47 0.40
CA GLY A 47 13.27 8.04 1.57
C GLY A 47 12.92 7.39 2.91
N ASN A 48 13.57 7.90 3.96
CA ASN A 48 13.37 7.49 5.33
C ASN A 48 12.15 8.21 5.92
N ILE A 49 11.13 7.45 6.34
CA ILE A 49 9.88 8.03 6.84
C ILE A 49 10.09 8.83 8.14
N ALA A 50 11.02 8.42 9.00
CA ALA A 50 11.28 9.09 10.27
C ALA A 50 11.87 10.50 10.05
N GLU A 51 12.81 10.64 9.11
CA GLU A 51 13.33 11.95 8.70
C GLU A 51 12.21 12.85 8.15
N LEU A 52 11.33 12.30 7.32
CA LEU A 52 10.22 13.05 6.73
C LEU A 52 9.22 13.54 7.77
N LEU A 53 8.90 12.71 8.77
CA LEU A 53 8.04 13.10 9.90
C LEU A 53 8.66 14.26 10.69
N LEU A 54 9.94 14.15 11.04
CA LEU A 54 10.67 15.22 11.74
C LEU A 54 10.69 16.52 10.93
N ARG A 55 11.01 16.44 9.63
CA ARG A 55 11.14 17.60 8.74
C ARG A 55 9.84 18.40 8.57
N HIS A 56 8.69 17.74 8.74
CA HIS A 56 7.38 18.37 8.64
C HIS A 56 6.77 18.73 10.01
N GLY A 57 7.52 18.56 11.10
CA GLY A 57 7.04 18.83 12.46
C GLY A 57 5.97 17.85 12.94
N LEU A 58 6.00 16.60 12.46
CA LEU A 58 5.03 15.55 12.81
C LEU A 58 5.59 14.51 13.79
N ALA A 59 6.80 14.73 14.29
CA ALA A 59 7.41 13.90 15.32
C ALA A 59 8.47 14.71 16.08
N HIS A 60 8.82 14.21 17.27
CA HIS A 60 9.99 14.63 18.03
C HIS A 60 11.13 13.62 17.87
N CYS A 61 12.35 14.12 17.85
CA CYS A 61 13.57 13.34 17.94
C CYS A 61 13.77 12.84 19.39
N ILE A 62 14.18 11.58 19.55
CA ILE A 62 14.51 10.99 20.85
C ILE A 62 16.03 10.90 20.97
N ASP A 63 16.65 11.96 21.48
CA ASP A 63 18.11 12.14 21.45
C ASP A 63 18.89 11.02 22.15
N TRP A 64 18.40 10.52 23.28
CA TRP A 64 19.07 9.45 24.04
C TRP A 64 19.08 8.10 23.33
N ASN A 65 18.29 7.93 22.25
CA ASN A 65 18.25 6.72 21.43
C ASN A 65 18.89 6.89 20.05
N LEU A 66 19.38 8.08 19.68
CA LEU A 66 19.92 8.32 18.33
C LEU A 66 21.07 7.39 17.95
N ASN A 67 21.86 6.94 18.93
CA ASN A 67 22.97 5.99 18.71
C ASN A 67 22.49 4.60 18.25
N LEU A 68 21.20 4.28 18.39
CA LEU A 68 20.61 3.02 17.90
C LEU A 68 20.30 3.07 16.40
N VAL A 69 20.21 4.27 15.80
CA VAL A 69 19.87 4.43 14.38
C VAL A 69 21.04 3.96 13.52
N SER A 70 20.83 2.84 12.83
CA SER A 70 21.85 2.12 12.06
C SER A 70 22.02 2.64 10.63
N VAL A 71 21.07 3.44 10.13
CA VAL A 71 21.13 4.04 8.80
C VAL A 71 22.26 5.09 8.75
N PRO A 72 23.25 4.93 7.85
CA PRO A 72 24.36 5.88 7.74
C PRO A 72 23.86 7.32 7.52
N GLY A 73 24.31 8.24 8.37
CA GLY A 73 23.96 9.66 8.31
C GLY A 73 22.55 10.02 8.80
N ALA A 74 21.68 9.06 9.10
CA ALA A 74 20.30 9.35 9.50
C ALA A 74 20.20 10.06 10.86
N ALA A 75 21.06 9.71 11.82
CA ALA A 75 21.07 10.36 13.14
C ALA A 75 21.31 11.88 13.03
N GLU A 76 22.23 12.31 12.16
CA GLU A 76 22.47 13.73 11.90
C GLU A 76 21.33 14.34 11.08
N ALA A 77 20.81 13.62 10.09
CA ALA A 77 19.65 14.05 9.31
C ALA A 77 18.41 14.31 10.19
N TYR A 78 18.19 13.50 11.23
CA TYR A 78 17.08 13.66 12.17
C TYR A 78 17.21 14.96 12.97
N LYS A 79 18.41 15.25 13.49
CA LYS A 79 18.70 16.51 14.18
C LYS A 79 18.51 17.71 13.27
N ILE A 80 18.99 17.64 12.02
CA ILE A 80 18.81 18.71 11.03
C ILE A 80 17.32 18.90 10.70
N ALA A 81 16.59 17.82 10.44
CA ALA A 81 15.17 17.85 10.09
C ALA A 81 14.31 18.48 11.20
N GLU A 82 14.54 18.09 12.45
CA GLU A 82 13.82 18.67 13.60
C GLU A 82 14.18 20.15 13.80
N ARG A 83 15.46 20.52 13.69
CA ARG A 83 15.91 21.91 13.80
C ARG A 83 15.20 22.80 12.77
N LEU A 84 15.14 22.36 11.51
CA LEU A 84 14.46 23.09 10.44
C LEU A 84 12.94 23.19 10.69
N ALA A 85 12.32 22.17 11.29
CA ALA A 85 10.91 22.22 11.66
C ALA A 85 10.65 23.19 12.84
N LYS A 86 11.56 23.25 13.81
CA LYS A 86 11.55 24.21 14.94
C LYS A 86 11.72 25.65 14.46
N GLU A 87 12.70 25.91 13.60
CA GLU A 87 12.94 27.24 13.01
C GLU A 87 11.71 27.76 12.26
N LYS A 88 11.00 26.86 11.57
CA LYS A 88 9.77 27.17 10.82
C LYS A 88 8.50 27.09 11.65
N ARG A 89 8.59 26.74 12.93
CA ARG A 89 7.46 26.53 13.86
C ARG A 89 6.34 25.65 13.27
N LEU A 90 6.71 24.51 12.69
CA LEU A 90 5.75 23.60 12.07
C LEU A 90 5.07 22.70 13.10
N ARG A 91 3.72 22.67 13.08
CA ARG A 91 2.87 21.67 13.75
C ARG A 91 3.20 21.45 15.23
N VAL A 92 3.83 20.33 15.63
CA VAL A 92 4.20 20.09 17.04
C VAL A 92 5.16 21.17 17.58
N PHE A 93 5.80 21.94 16.70
CA PHE A 93 6.67 23.06 17.02
C PHE A 93 6.03 24.46 16.85
N GLU A 94 4.71 24.57 16.64
CA GLU A 94 4.02 25.87 16.48
C GLU A 94 4.30 26.85 17.61
N ASN A 95 4.37 26.32 18.84
CA ASN A 95 4.62 27.10 20.05
C ASN A 95 6.08 26.98 20.53
N TYR A 96 7.01 26.53 19.67
CA TYR A 96 8.40 26.36 20.07
C TYR A 96 9.06 27.69 20.43
N GLN A 97 9.68 27.73 21.61
CA GLN A 97 10.52 28.84 22.07
C GLN A 97 11.98 28.35 22.17
N PRO A 98 12.97 29.09 21.62
CA PRO A 98 14.37 28.70 21.73
C PRO A 98 14.80 28.71 23.20
N THR A 99 15.29 27.58 23.69
CA THR A 99 15.93 27.53 25.02
C THR A 99 17.31 28.16 24.92
N GLN A 100 17.57 29.24 25.67
CA GLN A 100 18.92 29.80 25.79
C GLN A 100 19.84 28.72 26.38
N THR A 101 20.88 28.36 25.64
CA THR A 101 21.81 27.30 26.03
C THR A 101 22.77 27.87 27.07
N THR A 102 22.60 27.52 28.34
CA THR A 102 23.66 27.73 29.34
C THR A 102 24.78 26.75 29.03
N GLU A 103 25.99 27.26 28.78
CA GLU A 103 27.20 26.45 28.63
C GLU A 103 27.41 25.62 29.89
N VAL A 104 27.29 24.29 29.79
CA VAL A 104 27.66 23.38 30.87
C VAL A 104 29.09 22.92 30.62
N HIS A 105 29.96 23.35 31.53
CA HIS A 105 31.37 22.97 31.59
C HIS A 105 31.56 21.45 31.52
N ALA A 106 32.53 21.03 30.70
CA ALA A 106 32.99 19.66 30.58
C ALA A 106 33.71 19.22 31.86
N ASP A 107 32.97 18.69 32.83
CA ASP A 107 33.58 17.88 33.90
C ASP A 107 32.55 16.92 34.52
N SER A 108 32.34 15.78 33.86
CA SER A 108 31.85 14.52 34.45
C SER A 108 31.64 13.45 33.37
N LEU A 109 32.74 13.00 32.76
CA LEU A 109 32.74 11.71 32.08
C LEU A 109 32.74 10.61 33.14
N GLN A 110 31.55 10.11 33.51
CA GLN A 110 31.46 8.79 34.13
C GLN A 110 31.67 7.74 33.04
N THR A 111 32.79 7.02 33.14
CA THR A 111 33.11 5.81 32.39
C THR A 111 32.00 4.77 32.54
N VAL A 112 31.27 4.48 31.46
CA VAL A 112 30.38 3.32 31.40
C VAL A 112 31.24 2.06 31.17
N VAL A 113 31.23 1.19 32.17
CA VAL A 113 31.91 -0.12 32.15
C VAL A 113 31.23 -1.03 31.12
N PRO A 114 31.98 -1.73 30.24
CA PRO A 114 31.39 -2.72 29.35
C PRO A 114 31.08 -4.01 30.13
N GLY A 115 29.80 -4.41 30.18
CA GLY A 115 29.46 -5.75 30.69
C GLY A 115 27.99 -6.02 30.94
N LYS A 116 27.37 -6.80 30.04
CA LYS A 116 26.98 -8.20 30.32
C LYS A 116 26.48 -8.87 29.04
N ILE A 117 27.25 -9.85 28.58
CA ILE A 117 26.78 -10.88 27.64
C ILE A 117 25.84 -11.80 28.42
N PHE A 118 24.57 -11.88 28.03
CA PHE A 118 23.67 -12.93 28.50
C PHE A 118 23.83 -14.16 27.61
N SER A 119 24.51 -15.20 28.10
CA SER A 119 24.33 -16.56 27.59
C SER A 119 23.08 -17.17 28.24
N GLY A 120 21.95 -17.09 27.56
CA GLY A 120 20.70 -17.75 27.97
C GLY A 120 20.40 -18.92 27.03
N ILE A 121 20.12 -20.09 27.60
CA ILE A 121 19.68 -21.29 26.87
C ILE A 121 18.33 -20.97 26.19
N VAL A 122 18.27 -21.20 24.88
CA VAL A 122 17.07 -21.03 24.04
C VAL A 122 16.00 -22.03 24.48
N SER A 123 14.96 -21.55 25.16
CA SER A 123 13.69 -22.26 25.23
C SER A 123 12.90 -21.98 23.95
N ALA A 124 12.61 -23.04 23.21
CA ALA A 124 12.10 -22.99 21.85
C ALA A 124 10.74 -22.26 21.73
N ARG A 125 10.69 -21.22 20.88
CA ARG A 125 9.56 -20.67 20.09
C ARG A 125 9.98 -19.29 19.47
N PRO A 126 9.12 -18.61 18.70
CA PRO A 126 9.21 -18.26 17.26
C PRO A 126 10.23 -17.17 16.87
N THR A 127 11.09 -16.73 17.80
CA THR A 127 11.99 -15.58 17.66
C THR A 127 13.21 -15.87 16.77
N LEU A 128 13.55 -17.14 16.55
CA LEU A 128 14.77 -17.52 15.83
C LEU A 128 14.74 -17.16 14.34
N PHE A 129 13.59 -17.21 13.65
CA PHE A 129 13.55 -16.94 12.21
C PHE A 129 13.79 -15.46 11.90
N VAL A 130 13.15 -14.56 12.65
CA VAL A 130 13.36 -13.10 12.54
C VAL A 130 14.78 -12.73 12.96
N ILE A 131 15.28 -13.29 14.06
CA ILE A 131 16.65 -13.02 14.54
C ILE A 131 17.69 -13.55 13.54
N LEU A 132 17.54 -14.79 13.04
CA LEU A 132 18.49 -15.41 12.11
C LEU A 132 18.47 -14.72 10.73
N PHE A 133 17.31 -14.30 10.24
CA PHE A 133 17.18 -13.57 8.97
C PHE A 133 17.78 -12.16 9.07
N VAL A 134 17.58 -11.46 10.20
CA VAL A 134 18.24 -10.16 10.47
C VAL A 134 19.74 -10.33 10.66
N TYR A 135 20.21 -11.39 11.33
CA TYR A 135 21.64 -11.67 11.50
C TYR A 135 22.35 -11.99 10.17
N LEU A 136 21.67 -12.61 9.22
CA LEU A 136 22.22 -12.99 7.91
C LEU A 136 22.12 -11.87 6.86
N PHE A 137 21.07 -11.05 6.90
CA PHE A 137 20.78 -10.09 5.82
C PHE A 137 20.75 -8.62 6.26
N GLY A 138 20.70 -8.32 7.56
CA GLY A 138 20.70 -6.95 8.10
C GLY A 138 19.42 -6.13 7.84
N HIS A 139 18.53 -6.58 6.95
CA HIS A 139 17.30 -5.91 6.56
C HIS A 139 16.22 -6.90 6.11
N ILE A 140 14.95 -6.50 6.18
CA ILE A 140 13.82 -7.30 5.69
C ILE A 140 12.97 -6.45 4.73
N LEU A 141 12.66 -6.99 3.56
CA LEU A 141 11.66 -6.43 2.64
C LEU A 141 10.27 -6.91 3.03
N VAL A 142 9.36 -5.98 3.31
CA VAL A 142 8.04 -6.28 3.84
C VAL A 142 6.98 -5.33 3.27
N LYS A 143 5.73 -5.80 3.24
CA LYS A 143 4.55 -4.99 2.89
C LYS A 143 3.82 -4.55 4.15
N ILE A 144 3.62 -3.25 4.30
CA ILE A 144 2.92 -2.70 5.47
C ILE A 144 1.42 -3.00 5.41
N CYS A 145 0.91 -3.63 6.48
CA CYS A 145 -0.49 -4.05 6.59
C CYS A 145 -1.35 -3.03 7.33
N GLU A 146 -0.78 -2.36 8.33
CA GLU A 146 -1.45 -1.34 9.14
C GLU A 146 -0.43 -0.30 9.60
N VAL A 147 -0.87 0.95 9.78
CA VAL A 147 -0.08 2.01 10.42
C VAL A 147 -0.81 2.41 11.71
N GLY A 148 -0.07 2.48 12.82
CA GLY A 148 -0.61 2.72 14.15
C GLY A 148 -0.76 4.20 14.49
N ASN A 149 0.17 4.78 15.26
CA ASN A 149 0.08 6.19 15.71
C ASN A 149 0.90 7.14 14.83
N GLY A 150 1.27 6.73 13.62
CA GLY A 150 2.17 7.48 12.74
C GLY A 150 3.66 7.17 12.95
N ASP A 151 4.05 6.68 14.13
CA ASP A 151 5.42 6.24 14.46
C ASP A 151 5.59 4.71 14.54
N ASN A 152 4.55 3.95 14.19
CA ASN A 152 4.61 2.50 14.19
C ASN A 152 3.77 1.89 13.07
N VAL A 153 4.18 0.71 12.63
CA VAL A 153 3.52 -0.07 11.58
C VAL A 153 3.33 -1.51 12.04
N SER A 154 2.30 -2.19 11.53
CA SER A 154 2.12 -3.62 11.71
C SER A 154 2.31 -4.36 10.38
N ILE A 155 3.00 -5.49 10.45
CA ILE A 155 3.30 -6.35 9.31
C ILE A 155 2.69 -7.71 9.58
N LYS A 156 2.06 -8.29 8.56
CA LYS A 156 1.53 -9.65 8.62
C LYS A 156 2.58 -10.63 8.10
N CYS A 157 3.10 -11.44 9.00
CA CYS A 157 3.99 -12.56 8.72
C CYS A 157 3.18 -13.87 8.70
N SER A 158 3.80 -14.98 8.29
CA SER A 158 3.17 -16.31 8.27
C SER A 158 2.77 -16.82 9.66
N ASP A 159 3.39 -16.28 10.71
CA ASP A 159 3.23 -16.67 12.11
C ASP A 159 2.36 -15.70 12.94
N GLY A 160 1.98 -14.54 12.39
CA GLY A 160 1.21 -13.54 13.13
C GLY A 160 1.37 -12.12 12.60
N VAL A 161 0.83 -11.15 13.35
CA VAL A 161 0.98 -9.72 13.06
C VAL A 161 1.97 -9.14 14.07
N HIS A 162 3.05 -8.53 13.58
CA HIS A 162 4.13 -7.96 14.39
C HIS A 162 4.16 -6.44 14.22
N LYS A 163 4.35 -5.70 15.32
CA LYS A 163 4.39 -4.24 15.34
C LYS A 163 5.83 -3.73 15.44
N PHE A 164 6.18 -2.77 14.58
CA PHE A 164 7.49 -2.15 14.47
C PHE A 164 7.37 -0.65 14.71
N PHE A 165 8.20 -0.12 15.61
CA PHE A 165 8.30 1.30 15.91
C PHE A 165 9.47 1.92 15.16
N LEU A 166 9.26 3.14 14.65
CA LEU A 166 10.29 3.95 14.04
C LEU A 166 11.36 4.29 15.06
N SER A 167 12.62 4.10 14.70
CA SER A 167 13.72 4.35 15.62
C SER A 167 13.92 5.84 15.90
N SER A 168 14.05 6.11 17.20
CA SER A 168 14.47 7.41 17.74
C SER A 168 13.58 8.59 17.35
N ILE A 169 12.31 8.33 17.07
CA ILE A 169 11.28 9.37 16.90
C ILE A 169 10.00 9.02 17.67
N ARG A 170 9.21 10.04 17.99
CA ARG A 170 7.88 9.88 18.60
C ARG A 170 6.86 10.74 17.88
N ALA A 171 5.81 10.12 17.35
CA ALA A 171 4.69 10.86 16.76
C ALA A 171 3.66 11.26 17.85
N PRO A 172 2.97 12.40 17.69
CA PRO A 172 1.85 12.77 18.55
C PRO A 172 0.74 11.70 18.51
N ARG A 173 0.09 11.41 19.64
CA ARG A 173 -0.88 10.31 19.73
C ARG A 173 -2.32 10.76 19.42
N PRO A 174 -3.02 10.09 18.48
CA PRO A 174 -4.44 10.36 18.21
C PRO A 174 -5.34 9.87 19.36
N GLN A 175 -6.50 10.51 19.55
CA GLN A 175 -7.46 10.13 20.60
C GLN A 175 -7.99 8.71 20.42
N THR A 176 -7.98 7.91 21.49
CA THR A 176 -8.79 6.68 21.61
C THR A 176 -9.71 6.83 22.81
N SER A 177 -11.02 6.99 22.58
CA SER A 177 -12.02 6.99 23.65
C SER A 177 -12.15 5.60 24.26
N SER A 178 -11.85 5.45 25.56
CA SER A 178 -12.28 4.29 26.33
C SER A 178 -12.77 4.71 27.72
N LYS A 179 -14.09 4.86 27.86
CA LYS A 179 -14.98 4.22 28.85
C LYS A 179 -16.35 4.90 28.80
N GLU A 180 -17.38 4.06 28.93
CA GLU A 180 -18.81 4.41 28.93
C GLU A 180 -19.13 5.44 30.01
N ASP A 181 -19.89 6.48 29.66
CA ASP A 181 -20.92 7.03 30.54
C ASP A 181 -22.04 7.63 29.69
N ASP A 182 -23.26 7.26 30.08
CA ASP A 182 -24.53 7.53 29.41
C ASP A 182 -24.97 8.99 29.68
N SER A 183 -25.05 9.80 28.62
CA SER A 183 -25.99 10.94 28.53
C SER A 183 -25.97 11.57 27.12
N SER A 184 -27.03 11.25 26.39
CA SER A 184 -27.70 12.02 25.33
C SER A 184 -27.08 13.36 24.83
N VAL A 185 -25.99 13.32 24.08
CA VAL A 185 -25.76 14.24 22.94
C VAL A 185 -24.97 13.50 21.85
N GLN A 186 -25.49 13.49 20.63
CA GLN A 186 -24.89 12.90 19.42
C GLN A 186 -23.38 13.19 19.32
N ARG A 187 -22.52 12.23 19.69
CA ARG A 187 -21.06 12.32 19.50
C ARG A 187 -20.50 11.03 18.91
N GLY A 188 -20.18 11.12 17.61
CA GLY A 188 -18.94 10.58 17.05
C GLY A 188 -18.69 9.08 17.09
N ARG A 189 -19.58 8.27 16.50
CA ARG A 189 -19.21 6.92 16.05
C ARG A 189 -17.96 7.02 15.17
N ILE A 190 -16.87 6.31 15.52
CA ILE A 190 -15.65 6.25 14.69
C ILE A 190 -16.05 5.85 13.28
N ARG A 191 -15.89 6.78 12.34
CA ARG A 191 -16.20 6.56 10.94
C ARG A 191 -14.98 5.90 10.28
N PRO A 192 -15.15 4.75 9.64
CA PRO A 192 -14.08 4.17 8.83
C PRO A 192 -13.53 5.18 7.82
N LEU A 193 -12.23 5.12 7.53
CA LEU A 193 -11.47 6.12 6.75
C LEU A 193 -12.12 6.54 5.41
N TYR A 194 -12.90 5.66 4.78
CA TYR A 194 -13.60 5.92 3.52
C TYR A 194 -14.81 6.87 3.64
N ASP A 195 -15.24 7.18 4.86
CA ASP A 195 -16.39 8.05 5.18
C ASP A 195 -15.96 9.50 5.55
N ILE A 196 -14.66 9.84 5.47
CA ILE A 196 -14.13 11.17 5.83
C ILE A 196 -13.82 11.99 4.54
N PRO A 197 -14.49 13.14 4.31
CA PRO A 197 -14.43 13.88 3.03
C PRO A 197 -13.03 14.30 2.54
N TYR A 198 -12.19 14.83 3.44
CA TYR A 198 -10.92 15.47 3.07
C TYR A 198 -9.74 14.49 2.87
N VAL A 199 -9.86 13.27 3.41
CA VAL A 199 -8.82 12.22 3.25
C VAL A 199 -8.82 11.65 1.83
N PHE A 200 -9.97 11.68 1.14
CA PHE A 200 -10.07 11.32 -0.26
C PHE A 200 -9.23 12.25 -1.13
N GLU A 201 -9.36 13.57 -0.96
CA GLU A 201 -8.58 14.56 -1.71
C GLU A 201 -7.08 14.38 -1.49
N ALA A 202 -6.65 14.18 -0.23
CA ALA A 202 -5.25 13.94 0.08
C ALA A 202 -4.73 12.59 -0.49
N ARG A 203 -5.57 11.56 -0.58
CA ARG A 203 -5.26 10.30 -1.27
C ARG A 203 -5.13 10.50 -2.78
N GLU A 204 -6.01 11.28 -3.39
CA GLU A 204 -5.94 11.56 -4.84
C GLU A 204 -4.71 12.41 -5.19
N VAL A 205 -4.33 13.37 -4.33
CA VAL A 205 -3.05 14.09 -4.45
C VAL A 205 -1.87 13.12 -4.39
N LEU A 206 -1.85 12.16 -3.47
CA LEU A 206 -0.77 11.17 -3.39
C LEU A 206 -0.80 10.16 -4.55
N ARG A 207 -1.96 9.83 -5.09
CA ARG A 207 -2.07 9.06 -6.33
C ARG A 207 -1.41 9.82 -7.48
N GLN A 208 -1.61 11.13 -7.59
CA GLN A 208 -0.89 11.96 -8.57
C GLN A 208 0.64 11.91 -8.37
N PHE A 209 1.14 11.93 -7.13
CA PHE A 209 2.58 11.77 -6.84
C PHE A 209 3.13 10.38 -7.22
N VAL A 210 2.35 9.32 -7.04
CA VAL A 210 2.71 7.93 -7.42
C VAL A 210 2.45 7.67 -8.91
N GLY A 211 1.84 8.62 -9.63
CA GLY A 211 1.48 8.49 -11.04
C GLY A 211 0.29 7.57 -11.28
N LYS A 212 -0.59 7.43 -10.29
CA LYS A 212 -1.84 6.67 -10.35
C LYS A 212 -3.03 7.61 -10.54
N GLN A 213 -3.98 7.23 -11.37
CA GLN A 213 -5.25 7.95 -11.54
C GLN A 213 -6.36 6.93 -11.76
N ASP A 214 -7.42 6.99 -10.96
CA ASP A 214 -8.51 6.01 -11.01
C ASP A 214 -9.83 6.74 -11.27
N TYR A 215 -10.59 6.17 -12.19
CA TYR A 215 -11.94 6.59 -12.53
C TYR A 215 -12.84 5.39 -12.31
N GLY A 216 -13.77 5.49 -11.37
CA GLY A 216 -14.66 4.39 -11.05
C GLY A 216 -15.31 4.57 -9.69
N PRO A 217 -16.13 3.60 -9.25
CA PRO A 217 -16.77 3.66 -7.95
C PRO A 217 -15.74 3.65 -6.79
N LYS A 218 -16.15 4.15 -5.63
CA LYS A 218 -15.40 4.01 -4.38
C LYS A 218 -15.65 2.62 -3.79
N VAL A 219 -14.58 1.85 -3.62
CA VAL A 219 -14.66 0.44 -3.20
C VAL A 219 -13.91 0.18 -1.90
N ASN A 220 -14.52 -0.62 -1.03
CA ASN A 220 -13.89 -1.27 0.10
C ASN A 220 -13.99 -2.79 -0.08
N PHE A 221 -12.95 -3.40 -0.64
CA PHE A 221 -12.90 -4.84 -0.92
C PHE A 221 -13.01 -5.70 0.34
N LYS A 222 -12.37 -5.30 1.46
CA LYS A 222 -12.38 -6.06 2.71
C LYS A 222 -13.79 -6.19 3.30
N ARG A 223 -14.60 -5.14 3.16
CA ARG A 223 -15.99 -5.12 3.66
C ARG A 223 -17.01 -5.49 2.58
N GLN A 224 -16.56 -5.74 1.34
CA GLN A 224 -17.41 -5.90 0.17
C GLN A 224 -18.47 -4.78 0.09
N LYS A 225 -17.99 -3.53 0.14
CA LYS A 225 -18.84 -2.34 0.01
C LYS A 225 -18.40 -1.50 -1.18
N VAL A 226 -19.37 -1.02 -1.94
CA VAL A 226 -19.15 -0.18 -3.12
C VAL A 226 -20.15 0.96 -3.14
N HIS A 227 -19.66 2.16 -3.47
CA HIS A 227 -20.44 3.38 -3.55
C HIS A 227 -20.03 4.17 -4.79
N ILE A 228 -20.98 4.86 -5.44
CA ILE A 228 -20.68 5.70 -6.61
C ILE A 228 -19.68 6.81 -6.24
N GLY A 229 -19.86 7.45 -5.08
CA GLY A 229 -19.02 8.57 -4.65
C GLY A 229 -19.10 9.73 -5.64
N GLY A 230 -17.95 10.28 -6.03
CA GLY A 230 -17.84 11.35 -7.02
C GLY A 230 -17.63 10.85 -8.46
N PHE A 231 -17.87 9.56 -8.72
CA PHE A 231 -17.71 9.01 -10.06
C PHE A 231 -18.80 9.57 -10.98
N ALA A 232 -18.39 10.37 -11.96
CA ALA A 232 -19.27 11.01 -12.94
C ALA A 232 -19.23 10.32 -14.32
N GLY A 233 -18.40 9.30 -14.48
CA GLY A 233 -18.19 8.55 -15.71
C GLY A 233 -16.72 8.33 -16.03
N LEU A 234 -16.45 7.45 -17.00
CA LEU A 234 -15.09 7.27 -17.52
C LEU A 234 -14.64 8.52 -18.27
N PRO A 235 -13.35 8.85 -18.36
CA PRO A 235 -12.90 10.06 -19.06
C PRO A 235 -13.22 10.02 -20.56
N ALA A 236 -13.62 11.15 -21.13
CA ALA A 236 -13.90 11.29 -22.58
C ALA A 236 -12.79 10.74 -23.48
N TYR A 237 -11.51 10.96 -23.12
CA TYR A 237 -10.38 10.47 -23.91
C TYR A 237 -10.30 8.93 -24.00
N SER A 238 -10.96 8.20 -23.10
CA SER A 238 -10.94 6.73 -23.10
C SER A 238 -12.02 6.12 -24.00
N ARG A 239 -13.04 6.90 -24.37
CA ARG A 239 -14.23 6.43 -25.09
C ARG A 239 -13.88 5.71 -26.39
N PHE A 240 -12.97 6.29 -27.19
CA PHE A 240 -12.63 5.77 -28.50
C PHE A 240 -12.01 4.36 -28.42
N LEU A 241 -11.26 4.05 -27.34
CA LEU A 241 -10.66 2.73 -27.13
C LEU A 241 -11.75 1.68 -26.90
N ILE A 242 -12.72 1.99 -26.04
CA ILE A 242 -13.81 1.07 -25.71
C ILE A 242 -14.74 0.87 -26.90
N THR A 243 -15.06 1.94 -27.64
CA THR A 243 -15.84 1.84 -28.89
C THR A 243 -15.14 0.93 -29.88
N ARG A 244 -13.86 1.20 -30.20
CA ARG A 244 -13.10 0.38 -31.16
C ARG A 244 -12.97 -1.08 -30.71
N TYR A 245 -12.76 -1.32 -29.42
CA TYR A 245 -12.68 -2.66 -28.88
C TYR A 245 -14.01 -3.43 -29.04
N ASN A 246 -15.14 -2.78 -28.75
CA ASN A 246 -16.45 -3.39 -28.92
C ASN A 246 -16.86 -3.58 -30.38
N ASP A 247 -16.44 -2.69 -31.29
CA ASP A 247 -16.65 -2.89 -32.73
C ASP A 247 -15.95 -4.16 -33.21
N LEU A 248 -14.71 -4.40 -32.78
CA LEU A 248 -13.97 -5.64 -33.06
C LEU A 248 -14.63 -6.88 -32.41
N ILE A 249 -15.20 -6.74 -31.21
CA ILE A 249 -15.97 -7.82 -30.57
C ILE A 249 -17.21 -8.16 -31.40
N ARG A 250 -17.91 -7.17 -31.95
CA ARG A 250 -19.14 -7.41 -32.73
C ARG A 250 -18.87 -8.24 -33.98
N GLU A 251 -17.73 -8.01 -34.61
CA GLU A 251 -17.22 -8.76 -35.76
C GLU A 251 -16.78 -10.19 -35.39
N SER A 252 -16.38 -10.43 -34.13
CA SER A 252 -15.88 -11.72 -33.64
C SER A 252 -16.87 -12.47 -32.74
N LYS A 253 -17.37 -13.63 -33.20
CA LYS A 253 -18.27 -14.47 -32.38
C LYS A 253 -17.62 -14.97 -31.08
N SER A 254 -16.29 -15.13 -31.03
CA SER A 254 -15.58 -15.70 -29.89
C SER A 254 -15.32 -14.70 -28.75
N LEU A 255 -15.49 -13.40 -28.98
CA LEU A 255 -15.15 -12.35 -28.01
C LEU A 255 -16.37 -11.67 -27.36
N ARG A 256 -17.57 -12.20 -27.64
CA ARG A 256 -18.83 -11.74 -27.03
C ARG A 256 -18.93 -12.17 -25.56
N PRO A 257 -19.67 -11.45 -24.71
CA PRO A 257 -20.47 -10.25 -24.98
C PRO A 257 -19.62 -8.97 -25.12
N GLU A 258 -20.25 -7.81 -25.36
CA GLU A 258 -19.56 -6.52 -25.33
C GLU A 258 -18.84 -6.29 -23.99
N PHE A 259 -17.74 -5.55 -24.02
CA PHE A 259 -16.97 -5.14 -22.85
C PHE A 259 -17.43 -3.77 -22.38
N LEU A 260 -18.03 -3.74 -21.18
CA LEU A 260 -18.60 -2.55 -20.58
C LEU A 260 -17.84 -2.22 -19.29
N PRO A 261 -16.73 -1.47 -19.39
CA PRO A 261 -15.94 -1.13 -18.22
C PRO A 261 -16.68 -0.11 -17.35
N VAL A 262 -16.52 -0.27 -16.04
CA VAL A 262 -17.01 0.69 -15.01
C VAL A 262 -15.86 1.34 -14.25
N GLU A 263 -14.64 0.91 -14.52
CA GLU A 263 -13.43 1.42 -13.90
C GLU A 263 -12.30 1.52 -14.92
N LEU A 264 -11.51 2.59 -14.80
CA LEU A 264 -10.26 2.81 -15.50
C LEU A 264 -9.20 3.25 -14.48
N CYS A 265 -8.11 2.50 -14.40
CA CYS A 265 -6.92 2.84 -13.65
C CYS A 265 -5.76 3.15 -14.59
N ASN A 266 -5.28 4.39 -14.59
CA ASN A 266 -4.02 4.76 -15.20
C ASN A 266 -2.89 4.62 -14.17
N LEU A 267 -1.82 3.94 -14.56
CA LEU A 267 -0.63 3.76 -13.73
C LEU A 267 0.62 4.15 -14.51
N GLU A 268 1.37 5.10 -13.98
CA GLU A 268 2.67 5.51 -14.49
C GLU A 268 3.78 4.80 -13.70
N TYR A 269 4.55 4.00 -14.44
CA TYR A 269 5.73 3.33 -13.93
C TYR A 269 6.97 4.10 -14.33
N LYS A 270 7.87 4.29 -13.38
CA LYS A 270 9.20 4.82 -13.62
C LYS A 270 10.24 3.97 -12.87
N SER A 271 11.36 3.72 -13.52
CA SER A 271 12.46 2.92 -12.99
C SER A 271 13.08 3.53 -11.73
N ASP A 272 13.27 4.85 -11.73
CA ASP A 272 13.81 5.64 -10.61
C ASP A 272 12.99 5.52 -9.32
N ARG A 273 11.67 5.30 -9.43
CA ARG A 273 10.76 5.06 -8.29
C ARG A 273 10.74 3.60 -7.83
N GLY A 274 11.49 2.72 -8.47
CA GLY A 274 11.43 1.27 -8.23
C GLY A 274 10.04 0.69 -8.50
N ALA A 275 9.31 1.26 -9.47
CA ALA A 275 7.94 0.88 -9.75
C ALA A 275 7.86 -0.60 -10.15
N CYS A 276 6.88 -1.30 -9.60
CA CYS A 276 6.58 -2.69 -9.91
C CYS A 276 5.13 -3.00 -9.58
N ILE A 277 4.66 -4.15 -10.04
CA ILE A 277 3.47 -4.81 -9.53
C ILE A 277 3.94 -6.08 -8.88
N VAL A 278 3.74 -6.24 -7.58
CA VAL A 278 4.01 -7.50 -6.88
C VAL A 278 3.02 -8.59 -7.32
N PRO A 279 3.40 -9.88 -7.29
CA PRO A 279 2.47 -10.97 -7.59
C PRO A 279 1.17 -10.85 -6.81
N HIS A 280 0.05 -10.76 -7.53
CA HIS A 280 -1.26 -10.62 -6.92
C HIS A 280 -2.38 -11.13 -7.84
N TYR A 281 -3.57 -11.17 -7.26
CA TYR A 281 -4.84 -11.34 -7.95
C TYR A 281 -5.60 -10.02 -7.90
N ASP A 282 -6.30 -9.69 -8.97
CA ASP A 282 -7.31 -8.64 -8.92
C ASP A 282 -8.54 -9.15 -8.16
N ASP A 283 -9.28 -8.24 -7.52
CA ASP A 283 -10.51 -8.59 -6.81
C ASP A 283 -11.53 -9.26 -7.75
N SER A 284 -12.12 -10.36 -7.30
CA SER A 284 -13.12 -11.12 -8.06
C SER A 284 -14.55 -10.87 -7.60
N TRP A 285 -14.74 -10.13 -6.50
CA TRP A 285 -16.07 -9.82 -5.99
C TRP A 285 -16.74 -8.73 -6.83
N LEU A 286 -16.05 -7.63 -7.10
CA LEU A 286 -16.60 -6.51 -7.86
C LEU A 286 -16.23 -6.58 -9.35
N TRP A 287 -15.04 -7.05 -9.69
CA TRP A 287 -14.57 -7.02 -11.08
C TRP A 287 -14.89 -8.32 -11.84
N GLY A 288 -15.25 -8.19 -13.11
CA GLY A 288 -15.63 -9.27 -14.03
C GLY A 288 -14.48 -9.79 -14.87
N ASP A 289 -14.77 -10.86 -15.63
CA ASP A 289 -13.79 -11.79 -16.21
C ASP A 289 -12.68 -11.12 -17.02
N ARG A 290 -12.96 -10.02 -17.72
CA ARG A 290 -11.95 -9.40 -18.58
C ARG A 290 -11.28 -8.22 -17.87
N LEU A 291 -9.97 -8.33 -17.68
CA LEU A 291 -9.09 -7.21 -17.34
C LEU A 291 -8.37 -6.75 -18.60
N VAL A 292 -8.72 -5.57 -19.11
CA VAL A 292 -8.20 -5.05 -20.38
C VAL A 292 -7.17 -3.98 -20.10
N THR A 293 -5.91 -4.19 -20.47
CA THR A 293 -4.84 -3.22 -20.23
C THR A 293 -4.21 -2.75 -21.53
N VAL A 294 -4.18 -1.43 -21.73
CA VAL A 294 -3.42 -0.78 -22.80
C VAL A 294 -2.05 -0.40 -22.28
N ASN A 295 -1.00 -0.82 -22.99
CA ASN A 295 0.38 -0.54 -22.66
C ASN A 295 0.90 0.65 -23.48
N LEU A 296 1.44 1.67 -22.83
CA LEU A 296 1.88 2.91 -23.47
C LEU A 296 3.29 3.31 -23.02
N SER A 297 3.94 4.14 -23.85
CA SER A 297 5.32 4.64 -23.68
C SER A 297 6.42 3.57 -23.72
N GLY A 298 6.50 2.71 -22.70
CA GLY A 298 7.57 1.72 -22.54
C GLY A 298 7.06 0.28 -22.67
N ALA A 299 7.90 -0.59 -23.24
CA ALA A 299 7.64 -2.03 -23.25
C ALA A 299 7.91 -2.62 -21.85
N THR A 300 7.25 -3.73 -21.55
CA THR A 300 7.44 -4.48 -20.30
C THR A 300 7.07 -5.96 -20.48
N TYR A 301 7.22 -6.75 -19.42
CA TYR A 301 6.66 -8.09 -19.34
C TYR A 301 5.59 -8.16 -18.25
N LEU A 302 4.42 -8.68 -18.62
CA LEU A 302 3.43 -9.15 -17.66
C LEU A 302 3.74 -10.62 -17.35
N THR A 303 4.17 -10.89 -16.13
CA THR A 303 4.60 -12.22 -15.72
C THR A 303 3.50 -12.90 -14.95
N PHE A 304 3.19 -14.14 -15.32
CA PHE A 304 2.19 -14.99 -14.69
C PHE A 304 2.87 -16.17 -14.00
N THR A 305 2.52 -16.41 -12.74
CA THR A 305 3.05 -17.51 -11.95
C THR A 305 1.90 -18.25 -11.27
N LEU A 306 1.95 -19.59 -11.31
CA LEU A 306 1.06 -20.41 -10.48
C LEU A 306 1.56 -20.39 -9.03
N PRO A 307 0.68 -20.12 -8.06
CA PRO A 307 1.04 -20.11 -6.64
C PRO A 307 1.55 -21.49 -6.20
N THR A 308 2.46 -21.50 -5.23
CA THR A 308 3.03 -22.72 -4.66
C THR A 308 2.05 -23.42 -3.71
N THR A 309 1.18 -22.65 -3.07
CA THR A 309 0.13 -23.09 -2.16
C THR A 309 -1.22 -23.17 -2.87
N ASP A 310 -2.08 -24.06 -2.40
CA ASP A 310 -3.42 -24.30 -2.95
C ASP A 310 -4.41 -23.23 -2.42
N VAL A 311 -4.13 -21.97 -2.74
CA VAL A 311 -4.90 -20.80 -2.26
C VAL A 311 -6.11 -20.44 -3.13
N VAL A 312 -6.22 -21.05 -4.31
CA VAL A 312 -7.33 -20.85 -5.26
C VAL A 312 -7.78 -22.20 -5.81
N ASP A 313 -9.08 -22.34 -6.04
CA ASP A 313 -9.64 -23.54 -6.63
C ASP A 313 -9.11 -23.76 -8.07
N GLY A 314 -8.90 -25.03 -8.43
CA GLY A 314 -8.48 -25.40 -9.79
C GLY A 314 -6.98 -25.30 -10.08
N ILE A 315 -6.15 -24.81 -9.15
CA ILE A 315 -4.68 -24.72 -9.34
C ILE A 315 -4.07 -26.07 -9.76
N ASN A 316 -4.44 -27.17 -9.09
CA ASN A 316 -3.87 -28.49 -9.38
C ASN A 316 -4.25 -29.00 -10.78
N HIS A 317 -5.48 -28.73 -11.21
CA HIS A 317 -5.92 -29.06 -12.56
C HIS A 317 -5.19 -28.22 -13.61
N GLU A 318 -5.07 -26.91 -13.35
CA GLU A 318 -4.35 -25.98 -14.23
C GLU A 318 -2.86 -26.31 -14.32
N PHE A 319 -2.22 -26.67 -13.21
CA PHE A 319 -0.83 -27.10 -13.18
C PHE A 319 -0.62 -28.37 -14.02
N LYS A 320 -1.49 -29.38 -13.88
CA LYS A 320 -1.46 -30.60 -14.70
C LYS A 320 -1.63 -30.27 -16.19
N ARG A 321 -2.54 -29.35 -16.52
CA ARG A 321 -2.74 -28.86 -17.89
C ARG A 321 -1.46 -28.23 -18.44
N VAL A 322 -0.75 -27.40 -17.69
CA VAL A 322 0.52 -26.82 -18.17
C VAL A 322 1.61 -27.88 -18.28
N GLN A 323 1.72 -28.76 -17.29
CA GLN A 323 2.73 -29.82 -17.27
C GLN A 323 2.61 -30.77 -18.46
N SER A 324 1.41 -30.93 -19.04
CA SER A 324 1.24 -31.71 -20.27
C SER A 324 1.83 -31.05 -21.53
N TYR A 325 2.02 -29.73 -21.52
CA TYR A 325 2.68 -29.00 -22.62
C TYR A 325 4.17 -28.75 -22.34
N VAL A 326 4.52 -28.53 -21.07
CA VAL A 326 5.90 -28.24 -20.64
C VAL A 326 6.27 -29.20 -19.50
N PRO A 327 6.93 -30.34 -19.80
CA PRO A 327 7.31 -31.31 -18.77
C PRO A 327 8.39 -30.75 -17.85
N ASN A 328 8.56 -31.37 -16.67
CA ASN A 328 9.61 -31.04 -15.69
C ASN A 328 9.56 -29.62 -15.09
N ILE A 329 8.37 -29.03 -15.01
CA ILE A 329 8.15 -27.74 -14.34
C ILE A 329 7.75 -27.93 -12.86
N CYS A 330 8.02 -26.91 -12.04
CA CYS A 330 7.53 -26.82 -10.67
C CYS A 330 6.74 -25.53 -10.46
N ARG A 331 5.73 -25.57 -9.60
CA ARG A 331 5.01 -24.36 -9.18
C ARG A 331 5.96 -23.41 -8.45
N GLY A 332 5.76 -22.10 -8.61
CA GLY A 332 6.62 -21.06 -8.05
C GLY A 332 7.94 -20.79 -8.79
N SER A 333 8.51 -21.77 -9.49
CA SER A 333 9.71 -21.55 -10.32
C SER A 333 9.37 -21.32 -11.80
N PHE A 334 8.34 -21.99 -12.30
CA PHE A 334 7.85 -21.77 -13.65
C PHE A 334 6.97 -20.52 -13.73
N CYS A 335 7.24 -19.66 -14.73
CA CYS A 335 6.41 -18.51 -15.04
C CYS A 335 6.23 -18.34 -16.55
N VAL A 336 5.11 -17.77 -16.95
CA VAL A 336 4.82 -17.36 -18.33
C VAL A 336 5.01 -15.85 -18.41
N ARG A 337 5.87 -15.38 -19.32
CA ARG A 337 6.16 -13.96 -19.47
C ARG A 337 5.59 -13.46 -20.78
N VAL A 338 4.59 -12.57 -20.71
CA VAL A 338 3.94 -11.99 -21.89
C VAL A 338 4.58 -10.63 -22.16
N LEU A 339 5.20 -10.48 -23.32
CA LEU A 339 5.75 -9.19 -23.76
C LEU A 339 4.59 -8.23 -24.04
N LEU A 340 4.61 -7.08 -23.37
CA LEU A 340 3.72 -5.97 -23.62
C LEU A 340 4.52 -4.85 -24.29
N ASP A 341 4.50 -4.81 -25.62
CA ASP A 341 5.11 -3.72 -26.38
C ASP A 341 4.36 -2.40 -26.20
N ARG A 342 5.01 -1.28 -26.47
CA ARG A 342 4.33 0.03 -26.48
C ARG A 342 3.19 0.01 -27.51
N ARG A 343 2.04 0.57 -27.15
CA ARG A 343 0.80 0.60 -27.94
C ARG A 343 0.21 -0.79 -28.19
N SER A 344 0.47 -1.74 -27.29
CA SER A 344 -0.23 -3.03 -27.27
C SER A 344 -1.43 -3.00 -26.33
N LEU A 345 -2.35 -3.94 -26.51
CA LEU A 345 -3.46 -4.21 -25.62
C LEU A 345 -3.38 -5.68 -25.20
N VAL A 346 -3.54 -5.94 -23.91
CA VAL A 346 -3.65 -7.29 -23.37
C VAL A 346 -5.00 -7.46 -22.69
N VAL A 347 -5.62 -8.62 -22.90
CA VAL A 347 -6.83 -9.05 -22.22
C VAL A 347 -6.47 -10.24 -21.34
N VAL A 348 -6.65 -10.09 -20.03
CA VAL A 348 -6.44 -11.18 -19.06
C VAL A 348 -7.81 -11.66 -18.60
N SER A 349 -8.13 -12.92 -18.89
CA SER A 349 -9.42 -13.54 -18.58
C SER A 349 -9.30 -15.04 -18.28
N GLY A 350 -10.36 -15.63 -17.74
CA GLY A 350 -10.43 -17.07 -17.43
C GLY A 350 -9.34 -17.52 -16.45
N PRO A 351 -8.73 -18.70 -16.63
CA PRO A 351 -7.68 -19.20 -15.75
C PRO A 351 -6.56 -18.19 -15.48
N ALA A 352 -6.12 -17.43 -16.50
CA ALA A 352 -5.06 -16.44 -16.36
C ALA A 352 -5.42 -15.30 -15.39
N ARG A 353 -6.70 -14.96 -15.26
CA ARG A 353 -7.21 -13.97 -14.31
C ARG A 353 -7.37 -14.56 -12.91
N TYR A 354 -7.99 -15.72 -12.81
CA TYR A 354 -8.48 -16.25 -11.54
C TYR A 354 -7.46 -17.15 -10.82
N ILE A 355 -6.65 -17.90 -11.56
CA ILE A 355 -5.77 -18.95 -11.00
C ILE A 355 -4.32 -18.48 -10.93
N TRP A 356 -3.86 -17.71 -11.93
CA TRP A 356 -2.48 -17.23 -12.03
C TRP A 356 -2.31 -15.89 -11.33
N GLN A 357 -1.25 -15.76 -10.54
CA GLN A 357 -0.82 -14.44 -10.05
C GLN A 357 -0.13 -13.70 -11.18
N HIS A 358 -0.41 -12.41 -11.31
CA HIS A 358 0.26 -11.55 -12.28
C HIS A 358 1.14 -10.50 -11.58
N GLU A 359 2.29 -10.21 -12.18
CA GLU A 359 3.28 -9.26 -11.68
C GLU A 359 3.94 -8.50 -12.84
N ILE A 360 4.55 -7.36 -12.50
CA ILE A 360 5.50 -6.65 -13.35
C ILE A 360 6.72 -6.40 -12.49
N ARG A 361 7.84 -7.03 -12.84
CA ARG A 361 9.08 -6.95 -12.06
C ARG A 361 9.72 -5.59 -12.25
N ARG A 362 10.45 -5.11 -11.23
CA ARG A 362 11.20 -3.85 -11.31
C ARG A 362 12.18 -3.83 -12.49
N SER A 363 12.86 -4.96 -12.73
CA SER A 363 13.78 -5.12 -13.86
C SER A 363 13.11 -4.98 -15.22
N ASP A 364 11.79 -5.20 -15.30
CA ASP A 364 11.03 -5.19 -16.55
C ASP A 364 10.45 -3.79 -16.86
N ILE A 365 10.88 -2.76 -16.11
CA ILE A 365 10.50 -1.36 -16.31
C ILE A 365 11.78 -0.53 -16.52
N PRO A 366 12.48 -0.70 -17.64
CA PRO A 366 13.74 0.01 -17.88
C PRO A 366 13.53 1.50 -18.13
N ILE A 367 12.35 1.87 -18.66
CA ILE A 367 11.97 3.24 -19.00
C ILE A 367 10.55 3.53 -18.52
N ARG A 368 10.18 4.82 -18.57
CA ARG A 368 8.82 5.27 -18.24
C ARG A 368 7.78 4.51 -19.07
N ARG A 369 6.77 3.99 -18.38
CA ARG A 369 5.65 3.24 -18.95
C ARG A 369 4.34 3.76 -18.37
N ILE A 370 3.29 3.78 -19.16
CA ILE A 370 1.93 4.02 -18.68
C ILE A 370 1.07 2.78 -19.00
N ALA A 371 0.35 2.28 -18.00
CA ALA A 371 -0.72 1.30 -18.20
C ALA A 371 -2.08 1.99 -18.03
N MET A 372 -3.02 1.66 -18.90
CA MET A 372 -4.43 2.00 -18.73
C MET A 372 -5.20 0.69 -18.58
N THR A 373 -5.63 0.36 -17.37
CA THR A 373 -6.34 -0.89 -17.07
C THR A 373 -7.83 -0.60 -16.89
N PHE A 374 -8.65 -1.24 -17.70
CA PHE A 374 -10.11 -1.18 -17.65
C PHE A 374 -10.67 -2.45 -17.02
N ARG A 375 -11.70 -2.29 -16.19
CA ARG A 375 -12.39 -3.41 -15.53
C ARG A 375 -13.90 -3.32 -15.70
N GLU A 376 -14.51 -4.46 -16.03
CA GLU A 376 -15.96 -4.64 -16.05
C GLU A 376 -16.48 -5.16 -14.70
N LEU A 377 -17.80 -5.18 -14.53
CA LEU A 377 -18.44 -5.71 -13.32
C LEU A 377 -18.45 -7.24 -13.31
N SER A 378 -18.35 -7.83 -12.12
CA SER A 378 -18.56 -9.27 -11.92
C SER A 378 -20.01 -9.67 -12.21
N SER A 379 -20.27 -10.97 -12.30
CA SER A 379 -21.62 -11.50 -12.48
C SER A 379 -22.57 -11.08 -11.35
N THR A 380 -22.06 -10.92 -10.13
CA THR A 380 -22.82 -10.43 -8.96
C THR A 380 -23.46 -9.05 -9.20
N PHE A 381 -22.79 -8.19 -9.98
CA PHE A 381 -23.25 -6.83 -10.28
C PHE A 381 -23.73 -6.68 -11.73
N SER A 382 -23.64 -7.72 -12.54
CA SER A 382 -24.02 -7.66 -13.95
C SER A 382 -25.55 -7.66 -14.08
N PRO A 383 -26.14 -6.68 -14.79
CA PRO A 383 -27.59 -6.59 -14.91
C PRO A 383 -28.16 -7.76 -15.72
N GLU A 384 -29.25 -8.34 -15.21
CA GLU A 384 -29.98 -9.43 -15.86
C GLU A 384 -31.39 -8.99 -16.28
N SER A 385 -32.00 -9.69 -17.24
CA SER A 385 -33.39 -9.44 -17.64
C SER A 385 -34.36 -9.97 -16.56
N GLY A 386 -35.21 -9.08 -16.01
CA GLY A 386 -36.25 -9.46 -15.06
C GLY A 386 -36.04 -8.84 -13.66
N ASN A 387 -36.32 -9.63 -12.61
CA ASN A 387 -36.17 -9.18 -11.22
C ASN A 387 -34.69 -9.14 -10.82
N MET A 388 -34.12 -7.94 -10.78
CA MET A 388 -32.74 -7.70 -10.36
C MET A 388 -32.61 -7.68 -8.84
N THR A 389 -31.51 -8.25 -8.34
CA THR A 389 -31.00 -8.01 -6.97
C THR A 389 -30.59 -6.55 -6.79
N ASP A 390 -30.35 -6.12 -5.55
CA ASP A 390 -29.94 -4.74 -5.28
C ASP A 390 -28.52 -4.46 -5.80
N GLU A 391 -27.64 -5.45 -5.79
CA GLU A 391 -26.31 -5.42 -6.40
C GLU A 391 -26.40 -5.23 -7.92
N GLN A 392 -27.28 -5.96 -8.60
CA GLN A 392 -27.47 -5.84 -10.05
C GLN A 392 -28.12 -4.50 -10.44
N LYS A 393 -29.07 -4.00 -9.64
CA LYS A 393 -29.62 -2.63 -9.82
C LYS A 393 -28.53 -1.58 -9.66
N PHE A 394 -27.67 -1.74 -8.67
CA PHE A 394 -26.53 -0.85 -8.44
C PHE A 394 -25.52 -0.92 -9.60
N GLY A 395 -25.20 -2.12 -10.08
CA GLY A 395 -24.32 -2.33 -11.22
C GLY A 395 -24.87 -1.72 -12.52
N LYS A 396 -26.19 -1.85 -12.77
CA LYS A 396 -26.87 -1.15 -13.87
C LYS A 396 -26.66 0.36 -13.78
N LYS A 397 -26.88 0.96 -12.61
CA LYS A 397 -26.67 2.39 -12.39
C LYS A 397 -25.21 2.80 -12.61
N LEU A 398 -24.25 1.97 -12.20
CA LEU A 398 -22.83 2.23 -12.45
C LEU A 398 -22.48 2.20 -13.93
N LEU A 399 -23.04 1.26 -14.69
CA LEU A 399 -22.84 1.16 -16.14
C LEU A 399 -23.38 2.40 -16.86
N GLU A 400 -24.57 2.87 -16.48
CA GLU A 400 -25.16 4.12 -16.99
C GLU A 400 -24.22 5.30 -16.76
N ILE A 401 -23.71 5.47 -15.53
CA ILE A 401 -22.75 6.53 -15.18
C ILE A 401 -21.43 6.36 -15.94
N ALA A 402 -20.86 5.16 -16.00
CA ALA A 402 -19.59 4.91 -16.68
C ALA A 402 -19.63 5.31 -18.15
N SER A 403 -20.80 5.13 -18.79
CA SER A 403 -21.05 5.40 -20.21
C SER A 403 -21.27 6.88 -20.58
N THR A 404 -21.27 7.82 -19.62
CA THR A 404 -21.49 9.25 -19.89
C THR A 404 -20.28 9.94 -20.55
N TYR A 405 -19.08 9.44 -20.29
CA TYR A 405 -17.82 9.95 -20.85
C TYR A 405 -17.57 11.47 -20.71
N PRO A 406 -17.59 12.06 -19.50
CA PRO A 406 -17.41 13.49 -19.30
C PRO A 406 -16.02 13.99 -19.74
N HIS A 407 -15.99 15.25 -20.22
CA HIS A 407 -14.75 16.01 -20.35
C HIS A 407 -14.33 16.47 -18.95
N MET A 408 -13.15 16.02 -18.50
CA MET A 408 -12.60 16.31 -17.17
C MET A 408 -11.48 17.33 -17.24
#